data_AF-A0AAU5HAU6-F1
#
_entry.id   AF-A0AAU5HAU6-F1
#
_cell.length_a   1.000
_cell.length_b   1.000
_cell.length_c   1.000
_cell.angle_alpha   90.00
_cell.angle_beta   90.00
_cell.angle_gamma   90.00
#
_symmetry.space_group_name_H-M   'P 1'
#
loop_
_entity.id
_entity.type
_entity.pdbx_description
1 polymer ?
#
loop_
_entity_poly.entity_id
_entity_poly.type
_entity_poly.pdbx_seq_one_letter_code
_entity_poly.pdbx_strand_id
1 'polypeptide(L)'
;MQPRLAPGFASTSTSTSTSAWAAFGIQTIGRIGHVLDAAPAEDPQRALWLALKIRESRGDQVRVAVAWRPGEDLDGAVREVEDVLKAVSALKRGPGVYRLDDVAVECAVANSPEVSRHLAKLIVPVVTQPDLLKTLEALIAADGNRARAACELIIHRSTIDYRLRRIEYLTGHSPTQVRGLQTLCSALAAYAMLRVPEYAGARGSAGAEA
;
A
#
# COMPACT_ATOMS: atom_id res chain seq x y z
N MET A 1 -40.87 41.06 3.14
CA MET A 1 -39.70 40.65 3.93
C MET A 1 -39.47 39.16 3.69
N GLN A 2 -38.45 38.81 2.90
CA GLN A 2 -38.01 37.41 2.70
C GLN A 2 -36.61 37.28 3.32
N PRO A 3 -36.29 36.20 4.05
CA PRO A 3 -34.93 35.97 4.51
C PRO A 3 -34.08 35.34 3.39
N ARG A 4 -32.89 35.91 3.19
CA ARG A 4 -31.80 35.42 2.34
C ARG A 4 -31.26 34.09 2.88
N LEU A 5 -31.22 33.06 2.04
CA LEU A 5 -30.41 31.85 2.25
C LEU A 5 -28.97 32.11 1.76
N ALA A 6 -28.00 31.74 2.61
CA ALA A 6 -26.57 31.77 2.31
C ALA A 6 -26.17 30.59 1.38
N PRO A 7 -25.08 30.71 0.60
CA PRO A 7 -24.60 29.66 -0.29
C PRO A 7 -23.60 28.75 0.44
N GLY A 8 -23.56 27.47 0.08
CA GLY A 8 -22.42 26.60 0.36
C GLY A 8 -22.83 25.19 0.74
N PHE A 9 -22.75 24.28 -0.23
CA PHE A 9 -21.86 23.12 -0.20
C PHE A 9 -21.80 22.57 -1.63
N ALA A 10 -20.61 22.62 -2.21
CA ALA A 10 -20.34 22.02 -3.51
C ALA A 10 -20.34 20.49 -3.36
N SER A 11 -21.17 19.86 -4.18
CA SER A 11 -21.42 18.43 -4.25
C SER A 11 -20.16 17.67 -4.69
N THR A 12 -19.65 16.76 -3.84
CA THR A 12 -18.91 15.59 -4.33
C THR A 12 -19.93 14.48 -4.53
N SER A 13 -20.20 14.13 -5.78
CA SER A 13 -21.15 13.10 -6.15
C SER A 13 -20.61 11.72 -5.76
N THR A 14 -21.04 11.21 -4.61
CA THR A 14 -20.93 9.80 -4.24
C THR A 14 -21.88 9.01 -5.15
N SER A 15 -21.36 8.36 -6.18
CA SER A 15 -22.14 7.42 -7.00
C SER A 15 -22.34 6.14 -6.19
N THR A 16 -23.44 6.06 -5.44
CA THR A 16 -23.87 4.85 -4.72
C THR A 16 -24.34 3.79 -5.73
N SER A 17 -23.44 2.92 -6.18
CA SER A 17 -23.83 1.71 -6.89
C SER A 17 -24.45 0.75 -5.89
N THR A 18 -25.70 0.34 -6.10
CA THR A 18 -26.41 -0.64 -5.28
C THR A 18 -25.69 -1.99 -5.36
N SER A 19 -24.80 -2.26 -4.41
CA SER A 19 -24.07 -3.53 -4.34
C SER A 19 -24.97 -4.62 -3.76
N ALA A 20 -24.73 -5.88 -4.14
CA ALA A 20 -25.46 -7.06 -3.65
C ALA A 20 -25.40 -7.23 -2.12
N TRP A 21 -24.59 -6.41 -1.44
CA TRP A 21 -24.32 -6.45 -0.01
C TRP A 21 -24.98 -5.31 0.78
N ALA A 22 -25.83 -4.49 0.15
CA ALA A 22 -26.59 -3.44 0.83
C ALA A 22 -27.42 -3.96 2.01
N ALA A 23 -27.93 -5.21 1.93
CA ALA A 23 -28.64 -5.88 3.01
C ALA A 23 -27.78 -6.15 4.26
N PHE A 24 -26.45 -6.14 4.12
CA PHE A 24 -25.49 -6.29 5.23
C PHE A 24 -24.96 -4.93 5.73
N GLY A 25 -25.56 -3.82 5.30
CA GLY A 25 -25.11 -2.47 5.66
C GLY A 25 -23.79 -2.07 5.01
N ILE A 26 -23.37 -2.77 3.95
CA ILE A 26 -22.12 -2.46 3.24
C ILE A 26 -22.36 -1.29 2.29
N GLN A 27 -21.59 -0.22 2.47
CA GLN A 27 -21.55 0.92 1.57
C GLN A 27 -20.34 0.80 0.64
N THR A 28 -20.60 0.74 -0.67
CA THR A 28 -19.55 0.70 -1.69
C THR A 28 -19.20 2.11 -2.17
N ILE A 29 -17.95 2.50 -2.00
CA ILE A 29 -17.37 3.78 -2.44
C ILE A 29 -16.43 3.48 -3.61
N GLY A 30 -16.76 4.00 -4.79
CA GLY A 30 -15.90 3.91 -5.96
C GLY A 30 -14.77 4.94 -5.89
N ARG A 31 -13.51 4.49 -5.97
CA ARG A 31 -12.35 5.35 -6.22
C ARG A 31 -11.62 4.90 -7.48
N ILE A 32 -10.82 5.79 -8.05
CA ILE A 32 -10.04 5.46 -9.25
C ILE A 32 -9.08 4.31 -8.90
N GLY A 33 -9.19 3.20 -9.63
CA GLY A 33 -8.33 2.03 -9.50
C GLY A 33 -8.67 1.04 -8.37
N HIS A 34 -9.60 1.33 -7.45
CA HIS A 34 -10.01 0.39 -6.40
C HIS A 34 -11.41 0.70 -5.84
N VAL A 35 -12.04 -0.30 -5.23
CA VAL A 35 -13.35 -0.18 -4.60
C VAL A 35 -13.20 -0.34 -3.10
N LEU A 36 -13.78 0.60 -2.34
CA LEU A 36 -13.81 0.56 -0.89
C LEU A 36 -15.20 0.11 -0.44
N ASP A 37 -15.27 -0.90 0.40
CA ASP A 37 -16.51 -1.37 1.01
C ASP A 37 -16.45 -1.07 2.51
N ALA A 38 -17.32 -0.21 3.00
CA ALA A 38 -17.44 0.12 4.42
C ALA A 38 -18.58 -0.72 5.02
N ALA A 39 -18.33 -1.40 6.13
CA ALA A 39 -19.33 -2.22 6.80
C ALA A 39 -19.25 -2.03 8.32
N PRO A 40 -20.40 -2.05 9.03
CA PRO A 40 -20.38 -2.09 10.48
C PRO A 40 -19.74 -3.40 10.93
N ALA A 41 -18.65 -3.30 11.68
CA ALA A 41 -17.96 -4.44 12.27
C ALA A 41 -17.74 -4.17 13.75
N GLU A 42 -18.31 -5.04 14.59
CA GLU A 42 -18.21 -4.96 16.05
C GLU A 42 -16.77 -5.16 16.54
N ASP A 43 -15.99 -5.94 15.79
CA ASP A 43 -14.61 -6.28 16.13
C ASP A 43 -13.71 -6.44 14.88
N PRO A 44 -12.37 -6.42 15.05
CA PRO A 44 -11.41 -6.59 13.95
C PRO A 44 -11.48 -7.95 13.24
N GLN A 45 -11.87 -9.02 13.93
CA GLN A 45 -11.96 -10.36 13.33
C GLN A 45 -13.12 -10.45 12.35
N ARG A 46 -14.25 -9.82 12.67
CA ARG A 46 -15.42 -9.74 11.80
C ARG A 46 -15.15 -8.89 10.56
N ALA A 47 -14.40 -7.79 10.70
CA ALA A 47 -13.92 -7.01 9.56
C ALA A 47 -13.02 -7.85 8.63
N LEU A 48 -12.09 -8.62 9.20
CA LEU A 48 -11.21 -9.52 8.42
C LEU A 48 -12.00 -10.63 7.72
N TRP A 49 -12.93 -11.27 8.43
CA TRP A 49 -13.81 -12.30 7.86
C TRP A 49 -14.60 -11.76 6.66
N LEU A 50 -15.15 -10.55 6.79
CA LEU A 50 -15.93 -9.93 5.72
C LEU A 50 -15.07 -9.63 4.49
N ALA A 51 -13.84 -9.13 4.70
CA ALA A 51 -12.90 -8.89 3.62
C ALA A 51 -12.50 -10.16 2.87
N LEU A 52 -12.33 -11.28 3.59
CA LEU A 52 -12.08 -12.58 2.98
C LEU A 52 -13.28 -13.02 2.12
N LYS A 53 -14.52 -12.81 2.60
CA LYS A 53 -15.74 -13.08 1.82
C LYS A 53 -15.90 -12.19 0.60
N ILE A 54 -15.56 -10.91 0.71
CA ILE A 54 -15.55 -9.99 -0.42
C ILE A 54 -14.53 -10.45 -1.46
N ARG A 55 -13.31 -10.82 -1.04
CA ARG A 55 -12.28 -11.37 -1.94
C ARG A 55 -12.77 -12.62 -2.66
N GLU A 56 -13.36 -13.57 -1.94
CA GLU A 56 -13.94 -14.79 -2.50
C GLU A 56 -14.98 -14.47 -3.59
N SER A 57 -15.87 -13.51 -3.33
CA SER A 57 -16.90 -13.10 -4.30
C SER A 57 -16.37 -12.35 -5.53
N ARG A 58 -15.22 -11.66 -5.41
CA ARG A 58 -14.59 -10.88 -6.48
C ARG A 58 -13.51 -11.67 -7.23
N GLY A 59 -13.22 -12.89 -6.79
CA GLY A 59 -12.20 -13.78 -7.34
C GLY A 59 -10.84 -13.66 -6.64
N ASP A 60 -10.10 -14.77 -6.55
CA ASP A 60 -8.86 -14.87 -5.77
C ASP A 60 -7.68 -14.01 -6.26
N GLN A 61 -7.83 -13.34 -7.40
CA GLN A 61 -6.81 -12.50 -8.03
C GLN A 61 -6.84 -11.04 -7.58
N VAL A 62 -7.74 -10.67 -6.64
CA VAL A 62 -7.81 -9.30 -6.12
C VAL A 62 -6.98 -9.10 -4.86
N ARG A 63 -6.52 -7.85 -4.68
CA ARG A 63 -5.95 -7.35 -3.43
C ARG A 63 -7.04 -6.62 -2.66
N VAL A 64 -7.21 -6.98 -1.39
CA VAL A 64 -8.16 -6.34 -0.47
C VAL A 64 -7.37 -5.79 0.70
N ALA A 65 -7.62 -4.55 1.07
CA ALA A 65 -7.07 -3.98 2.30
C ALA A 65 -8.20 -3.72 3.29
N VAL A 66 -7.90 -3.91 4.58
CA VAL A 66 -8.89 -3.87 5.67
C VAL A 66 -8.37 -3.00 6.78
N ALA A 67 -9.20 -2.04 7.19
CA ALA A 67 -9.02 -1.27 8.41
C ALA A 67 -10.26 -1.47 9.29
N TRP A 68 -10.03 -1.53 10.60
CA TRP A 68 -11.07 -1.47 11.61
C TRP A 68 -10.69 -0.39 12.61
N ARG A 69 -11.65 0.48 12.94
CA ARG A 69 -11.45 1.53 13.93
C ARG A 69 -12.64 1.54 14.90
N PRO A 70 -12.40 1.71 16.20
CA PRO A 70 -13.49 1.89 17.15
C PRO A 70 -14.20 3.23 16.86
N GLY A 71 -15.54 3.21 16.83
CA GLY A 71 -16.36 4.39 16.55
C GLY A 71 -16.64 4.61 15.05
N GLU A 72 -17.07 5.82 14.69
CA GLU A 72 -17.48 6.20 13.33
C GLU A 72 -16.37 6.94 12.55
N ASP A 73 -15.09 6.64 12.81
CA ASP A 73 -13.94 7.23 12.07
C ASP A 73 -13.76 6.57 10.69
N LEU A 74 -14.74 6.80 9.80
CA LEU A 74 -14.71 6.28 8.44
C LEU A 74 -13.58 6.90 7.62
N ASP A 75 -13.32 8.20 7.79
CA ASP A 75 -12.27 8.90 7.07
C ASP A 75 -10.87 8.36 7.41
N GLY A 76 -10.61 8.08 8.69
CA GLY A 76 -9.39 7.43 9.13
C GLY A 76 -9.25 6.02 8.59
N ALA A 77 -10.33 5.23 8.60
CA ALA A 77 -10.33 3.88 8.06
C ALA A 77 -10.08 3.86 6.54
N VAL A 78 -10.71 4.78 5.79
CA VAL A 78 -10.50 4.95 4.35
C VAL A 78 -9.05 5.31 4.06
N ARG A 79 -8.48 6.30 4.78
CA ARG A 79 -7.08 6.70 4.60
C ARG A 79 -6.10 5.56 4.87
N GLU A 80 -6.36 4.77 5.91
CA GLU A 80 -5.54 3.60 6.24
C GLU A 80 -5.60 2.53 5.15
N VAL A 81 -6.79 2.18 4.66
CA VAL A 81 -6.96 1.22 3.55
C VAL A 81 -6.24 1.71 2.30
N GLU A 82 -6.33 3.01 1.97
CA GLU A 82 -5.61 3.58 0.84
C GLU A 82 -4.09 3.51 0.99
N ASP A 83 -3.56 3.85 2.17
CA ASP A 83 -2.13 3.80 2.43
C ASP A 83 -1.61 2.36 2.37
N VAL A 84 -2.38 1.39 2.88
CA VAL A 84 -2.08 -0.04 2.75
C VAL A 84 -2.09 -0.47 1.28
N LEU A 85 -3.12 -0.12 0.50
CA LEU A 85 -3.20 -0.47 -0.92
C LEU A 85 -2.05 0.13 -1.72
N LYS A 86 -1.64 1.37 -1.42
CA LYS A 86 -0.46 2.00 -2.02
C LYS A 86 0.81 1.21 -1.71
N ALA A 87 1.02 0.81 -0.45
CA ALA A 87 2.20 0.06 -0.03
C ALA A 87 2.27 -1.31 -0.69
N VAL A 88 1.16 -2.05 -0.67
CA VAL A 88 1.04 -3.37 -1.29
C VAL A 88 1.25 -3.27 -2.81
N SER A 89 0.70 -2.23 -3.46
CA SER A 89 0.91 -1.98 -4.90
C SER A 89 2.37 -1.66 -5.22
N ALA A 90 2.97 -0.77 -4.43
CA ALA A 90 4.35 -0.33 -4.57
C ALA A 90 5.35 -1.50 -4.45
N LEU A 91 5.08 -2.44 -3.55
CA LEU A 91 5.87 -3.63 -3.33
C LEU A 91 5.54 -4.79 -4.28
N LYS A 92 4.58 -4.60 -5.21
CA LYS A 92 4.08 -5.66 -6.11
C LYS A 92 3.71 -6.95 -5.38
N ARG A 93 3.17 -6.82 -4.16
CA ARG A 93 2.66 -7.99 -3.44
C ARG A 93 1.49 -8.60 -4.22
N GLY A 94 1.39 -9.92 -4.16
CA GLY A 94 0.38 -10.69 -4.89
C GLY A 94 -1.06 -10.42 -4.42
N PRO A 95 -2.04 -11.13 -4.98
CA PRO A 95 -3.40 -11.13 -4.45
C PRO A 95 -3.45 -11.59 -3.00
N GLY A 96 -4.34 -11.00 -2.20
CA GLY A 96 -4.42 -11.28 -0.77
C GLY A 96 -5.24 -10.25 0.00
N VAL A 97 -5.45 -10.54 1.29
CA VAL A 97 -6.01 -9.58 2.25
C VAL A 97 -4.88 -8.97 3.05
N TYR A 98 -4.83 -7.65 3.11
CA TYR A 98 -3.76 -6.88 3.75
C TYR A 98 -4.33 -5.95 4.82
N ARG A 99 -3.57 -5.80 5.90
CA ARG A 99 -3.85 -4.92 7.04
C ARG A 99 -2.70 -3.94 7.21
N LEU A 100 -2.91 -2.92 8.04
CA LEU A 100 -1.83 -2.00 8.39
C LEU A 100 -0.61 -2.74 8.94
N ASP A 101 -0.80 -3.75 9.79
CA ASP A 101 0.27 -4.55 10.38
C ASP A 101 1.19 -5.21 9.34
N ASP A 102 0.69 -5.51 8.13
CA ASP A 102 1.46 -6.16 7.07
C ASP A 102 2.43 -5.21 6.35
N VAL A 103 2.21 -3.89 6.46
CA VAL A 103 2.91 -2.82 5.74
C VAL A 103 3.13 -1.55 6.58
N ALA A 104 3.11 -1.69 7.91
CA ALA A 104 3.09 -0.56 8.84
C ALA A 104 4.32 0.34 8.68
N VAL A 105 5.48 -0.26 8.42
CA VAL A 105 6.75 0.45 8.23
C VAL A 105 6.71 1.27 6.94
N GLU A 106 6.23 0.70 5.85
CA GLU A 106 6.12 1.37 4.56
C GLU A 106 5.13 2.54 4.62
N CYS A 107 3.99 2.36 5.28
CA CYS A 107 3.03 3.44 5.52
C CYS A 107 3.63 4.55 6.40
N ALA A 108 4.35 4.20 7.47
CA ALA A 108 5.02 5.18 8.33
C ALA A 108 6.09 5.99 7.56
N VAL A 109 6.89 5.32 6.73
CA VAL A 109 7.88 5.96 5.86
C VAL A 109 7.21 6.90 4.86
N ALA A 110 6.10 6.48 4.25
CA ALA A 110 5.34 7.30 3.29
C ALA A 110 4.75 8.56 3.92
N ASN A 111 4.44 8.51 5.21
CA ASN A 111 3.91 9.61 5.98
C ASN A 111 4.98 10.60 6.46
N SER A 112 6.27 10.27 6.28
CA SER A 112 7.39 11.18 6.54
C SER A 112 8.07 11.59 5.22
N PRO A 113 7.78 12.78 4.67
CA PRO A 113 8.33 13.21 3.39
C PRO A 113 9.87 13.26 3.34
N GLU A 114 10.51 13.60 4.45
CA GLU A 114 11.97 13.63 4.56
C GLU A 114 12.56 12.22 4.47
N VAL A 115 12.03 11.29 5.28
CA VAL A 115 12.48 9.89 5.30
C VAL A 115 12.18 9.21 3.97
N SER A 116 10.99 9.40 3.42
CA SER A 116 10.60 8.88 2.11
C SER A 116 11.56 9.36 1.01
N ARG A 117 11.90 10.65 0.97
CA ARG A 117 12.82 11.20 -0.03
C ARG A 117 14.24 10.66 0.15
N HIS A 118 14.71 10.50 1.38
CA HIS A 118 16.01 9.93 1.67
C HIS A 118 16.10 8.47 1.20
N LEU A 119 15.14 7.63 1.58
CA LEU A 119 15.11 6.23 1.21
C LEU A 119 14.87 6.02 -0.29
N ALA A 120 14.02 6.84 -0.92
CA ALA A 120 13.80 6.77 -2.36
C ALA A 120 15.07 7.08 -3.15
N LYS A 121 15.91 8.04 -2.71
CA LYS A 121 17.21 8.33 -3.33
C LYS A 121 18.18 7.15 -3.22
N LEU A 122 18.17 6.47 -2.08
CA LEU A 122 19.04 5.33 -1.80
C LEU A 122 18.82 4.19 -2.81
N ILE A 123 17.58 3.92 -3.21
CA ILE A 123 17.25 2.80 -4.12
C ILE A 123 17.38 3.16 -5.62
N VAL A 124 17.61 4.43 -5.98
CA VAL A 124 17.74 4.89 -7.38
C VAL A 124 18.72 4.05 -8.22
N PRO A 125 19.93 3.69 -7.72
CA PRO A 125 20.87 2.89 -8.50
C PRO A 125 20.36 1.47 -8.82
N VAL A 126 19.43 0.94 -8.02
CA VAL A 126 18.84 -0.39 -8.21
C VAL A 126 17.65 -0.32 -9.15
N VAL A 127 16.72 0.62 -8.94
CA VAL A 127 15.50 0.76 -9.76
C VAL A 127 15.78 1.19 -11.21
N THR A 128 16.94 1.80 -11.47
CA THR A 128 17.41 2.13 -12.82
C THR A 128 17.98 0.93 -13.58
N GLN A 129 18.20 -0.21 -12.91
CA GLN A 129 18.70 -1.45 -13.50
C GLN A 129 17.60 -2.54 -13.43
N PRO A 130 16.92 -2.84 -14.55
CA PRO A 130 15.75 -3.73 -14.55
C PRO A 130 16.00 -5.11 -13.92
N ASP A 131 17.18 -5.67 -14.13
CA ASP A 131 17.57 -6.97 -13.59
C ASP A 131 17.73 -6.95 -12.07
N LEU A 132 18.30 -5.88 -11.51
CA LEU A 132 18.48 -5.73 -10.06
C LEU A 132 17.14 -5.45 -9.39
N LEU A 133 16.31 -4.60 -9.99
CA LEU A 133 14.95 -4.33 -9.54
C LEU A 133 14.12 -5.61 -9.47
N LYS A 134 14.05 -6.38 -10.56
CA LYS A 134 13.34 -7.68 -10.60
C LYS A 134 13.86 -8.64 -9.53
N THR A 135 15.17 -8.64 -9.30
CA THR A 135 15.79 -9.51 -8.29
C THR A 135 15.40 -9.11 -6.88
N LEU A 136 15.39 -7.82 -6.58
CA LEU A 136 14.94 -7.32 -5.28
C LEU A 136 13.44 -7.58 -5.07
N GLU A 137 12.60 -7.31 -6.06
CA GLU A 137 11.16 -7.59 -6.01
C GLU A 137 10.87 -9.07 -5.72
N ALA A 138 11.53 -9.99 -6.43
CA ALA A 138 11.37 -11.43 -6.20
C ALA A 138 11.89 -11.85 -4.81
N LEU A 139 13.01 -11.27 -4.35
CA LEU A 139 13.53 -11.55 -3.02
C LEU A 139 12.54 -11.11 -1.92
N ILE A 140 11.91 -9.95 -2.08
CA ILE A 140 10.89 -9.44 -1.17
C ILE A 140 9.65 -10.34 -1.19
N ALA A 141 9.18 -10.72 -2.38
CA ALA A 141 8.03 -11.63 -2.54
C ALA A 141 8.29 -13.03 -1.94
N ALA A 142 9.56 -13.44 -1.89
CA ALA A 142 10.00 -14.69 -1.29
C ALA A 142 10.39 -14.56 0.20
N ASP A 143 10.06 -13.45 0.87
CA ASP A 143 10.40 -13.19 2.29
C ASP A 143 11.91 -13.33 2.59
N GLY A 144 12.76 -12.91 1.65
CA GLY A 144 14.22 -13.05 1.78
C GLY A 144 14.76 -14.44 1.41
N ASN A 145 13.90 -15.39 1.02
CA ASN A 145 14.33 -16.71 0.57
C ASN A 145 14.97 -16.64 -0.82
N ARG A 146 16.30 -16.62 -0.84
CA ARG A 146 17.12 -16.58 -2.05
C ARG A 146 16.85 -17.72 -3.02
N ALA A 147 16.68 -18.95 -2.52
CA ALA A 147 16.47 -20.11 -3.37
C ALA A 147 15.12 -20.03 -4.09
N ARG A 148 14.08 -19.64 -3.35
CA ARG A 148 12.74 -19.41 -3.91
C ARG A 148 12.75 -18.27 -4.93
N ALA A 149 13.36 -17.14 -4.61
CA ALA A 149 13.49 -16.01 -5.54
C ALA A 149 14.24 -16.39 -6.83
N ALA A 150 15.31 -17.19 -6.73
CA ALA A 150 16.04 -17.67 -7.91
C ALA A 150 15.19 -18.60 -8.79
N CYS A 151 14.37 -19.46 -8.18
CA CYS A 151 13.43 -20.32 -8.89
C CYS A 151 12.34 -19.51 -9.59
N GLU A 152 11.76 -18.52 -8.90
CA GLU A 152 10.74 -17.63 -9.47
C GLU A 152 11.27 -16.80 -10.64
N LEU A 153 12.53 -16.40 -10.59
CA LEU A 153 13.21 -15.67 -11.66
C LEU A 153 13.76 -16.58 -12.78
N ILE A 154 13.72 -17.90 -12.61
CA ILE A 154 14.32 -18.89 -13.53
C ILE A 154 15.80 -18.57 -13.79
N ILE A 155 16.55 -18.29 -12.71
CA ILE A 155 17.99 -18.00 -12.78
C ILE A 155 18.79 -18.94 -11.88
N HIS A 156 20.05 -19.14 -12.25
CA HIS A 156 20.98 -19.93 -11.46
C HIS A 156 21.35 -19.22 -10.15
N ARG A 157 21.69 -20.00 -9.11
CA ARG A 157 22.12 -19.50 -7.80
C ARG A 157 23.25 -18.46 -7.88
N SER A 158 24.22 -18.68 -8.77
CA SER A 158 25.35 -17.77 -8.95
C SER A 158 24.92 -16.40 -9.48
N THR A 159 23.89 -16.37 -10.33
CA THR A 159 23.36 -15.14 -10.91
C THR A 159 22.65 -14.30 -9.86
N ILE A 160 21.80 -14.93 -9.03
CA ILE A 160 21.14 -14.19 -7.94
C ILE A 160 22.18 -13.68 -6.93
N ASP A 161 23.18 -14.49 -6.55
CA ASP A 161 24.22 -14.07 -5.60
C ASP A 161 25.04 -12.88 -6.13
N TYR A 162 25.34 -12.86 -7.43
CA TYR A 162 25.97 -11.70 -8.07
C TYR A 162 25.08 -10.46 -7.97
N ARG A 163 23.80 -10.57 -8.32
CA ARG A 163 22.86 -9.45 -8.30
C ARG A 163 22.63 -8.92 -6.88
N LEU A 164 22.52 -9.80 -5.88
CA LEU A 164 22.38 -9.40 -4.47
C LEU A 164 23.63 -8.67 -3.96
N ARG A 165 24.83 -9.16 -4.27
CA ARG A 165 26.08 -8.44 -3.95
C ARG A 165 26.16 -7.08 -4.65
N ARG A 166 25.66 -6.99 -5.89
CA ARG A 166 25.62 -5.73 -6.62
C ARG A 166 24.64 -4.73 -5.99
N ILE A 167 23.48 -5.19 -5.54
CA ILE A 167 22.51 -4.36 -4.78
C ILE A 167 23.17 -3.84 -3.50
N GLU A 168 23.83 -4.72 -2.73
CA GLU A 168 24.54 -4.33 -1.51
C GLU A 168 25.61 -3.27 -1.78
N TYR A 169 26.44 -3.48 -2.80
CA TYR A 169 27.47 -2.51 -3.19
C TYR A 169 26.89 -1.14 -3.57
N LEU A 170 25.75 -1.10 -4.26
CA LEU A 170 25.13 0.14 -4.73
C LEU A 170 24.37 0.90 -3.64
N THR A 171 23.86 0.19 -2.63
CA THR A 171 22.95 0.76 -1.62
C THR A 171 23.58 0.86 -0.24
N GLY A 172 24.68 0.15 0.01
CA GLY A 172 25.26 0.00 1.34
C GLY A 172 24.47 -0.92 2.27
N HIS A 173 23.39 -1.56 1.79
CA HIS A 173 22.52 -2.44 2.58
C HIS A 173 22.50 -3.85 2.02
N SER A 174 22.82 -4.85 2.85
CA SER A 174 22.81 -6.24 2.42
C SER A 174 21.38 -6.80 2.30
N PRO A 175 20.94 -7.27 1.12
CA PRO A 175 19.65 -7.94 0.97
C PRO A 175 19.58 -9.29 1.71
N THR A 176 20.72 -9.82 2.15
CA THR A 176 20.80 -11.12 2.82
C THR A 176 20.66 -11.01 4.34
N GLN A 177 20.71 -9.80 4.88
CA GLN A 177 20.50 -9.51 6.30
C GLN A 177 19.11 -8.94 6.52
N VAL A 178 18.45 -9.33 7.61
CA VAL A 178 17.07 -8.88 7.93
C VAL A 178 16.95 -7.36 7.90
N ARG A 179 17.84 -6.65 8.60
CA ARG A 179 17.84 -5.18 8.64
C ARG A 179 18.07 -4.57 7.26
N GLY A 180 19.01 -5.11 6.48
CA GLY A 180 19.30 -4.59 5.15
C GLY A 180 18.14 -4.81 4.18
N LEU A 181 17.53 -6.00 4.20
CA LEU A 181 16.33 -6.30 3.42
C LEU A 181 15.17 -5.36 3.80
N GLN A 182 14.90 -5.15 5.08
CA GLN A 182 13.84 -4.24 5.54
C GLN A 182 14.06 -2.80 5.07
N THR A 183 15.30 -2.30 5.13
CA THR A 183 15.64 -0.97 4.60
C THR A 183 15.38 -0.90 3.10
N LEU A 184 15.76 -1.95 2.35
CA LEU A 184 15.54 -2.01 0.90
C LEU A 184 14.05 -2.11 0.54
N CYS A 185 13.25 -2.87 1.29
CA CYS A 185 11.78 -2.90 1.15
C CYS A 185 11.19 -1.50 1.33
N SER A 186 11.55 -0.84 2.44
CA SER A 186 11.07 0.50 2.77
C SER A 186 11.47 1.53 1.71
N ALA A 187 12.69 1.43 1.20
CA ALA A 187 13.20 2.29 0.15
C ALA A 187 12.50 2.08 -1.20
N LEU A 188 12.23 0.83 -1.57
CA LEU A 188 11.46 0.51 -2.76
C LEU A 188 10.02 1.03 -2.66
N ALA A 189 9.37 0.82 -1.51
CA ALA A 189 8.03 1.35 -1.24
C ALA A 189 7.99 2.87 -1.33
N ALA A 190 8.92 3.56 -0.67
CA ALA A 190 9.06 5.02 -0.72
C ALA A 190 9.25 5.53 -2.16
N TYR A 191 10.14 4.91 -2.92
CA TYR A 191 10.39 5.28 -4.31
C TYR A 191 9.16 5.12 -5.19
N ALA A 192 8.46 3.99 -5.08
CA ALA A 192 7.26 3.72 -5.87
C ALA A 192 6.11 4.68 -5.49
N MET A 193 5.90 4.95 -4.21
CA MET A 193 4.85 5.87 -3.75
C MET A 193 5.11 7.32 -4.19
N LEU A 194 6.37 7.77 -4.24
CA LEU A 194 6.71 9.09 -4.79
C LEU A 194 6.51 9.20 -6.31
N ARG A 195 6.44 8.07 -7.02
CA ARG A 195 6.24 8.02 -8.48
C ARG A 195 4.78 7.88 -8.91
N VAL A 196 3.87 7.54 -7.99
CA VAL A 196 2.43 7.58 -8.27
C VAL A 196 2.01 9.06 -8.35
N PRO A 197 1.63 9.59 -9.53
CA PRO A 197 1.47 11.03 -9.73
C PRO A 197 0.31 11.69 -8.97
N GLU A 198 -0.51 10.97 -8.22
CA GLU A 198 -1.80 11.51 -7.80
C GLU A 198 -1.80 12.36 -6.52
N TYR A 199 -0.75 12.44 -5.69
CA TYR A 199 -0.89 13.12 -4.39
C TYR A 199 0.35 13.85 -3.85
N ALA A 200 1.18 14.43 -4.71
CA ALA A 200 2.17 15.41 -4.29
C ALA A 200 1.55 16.74 -3.75
N GLY A 201 0.22 16.90 -3.79
CA GLY A 201 -0.47 18.17 -3.50
C GLY A 201 -1.39 18.22 -2.27
N ALA A 202 -1.65 17.12 -1.54
CA ALA A 202 -2.74 17.10 -0.54
C ALA A 202 -2.31 16.90 0.93
N ARG A 203 -1.03 17.10 1.28
CA ARG A 203 -0.55 16.99 2.67
C ARG A 203 0.25 18.19 3.17
N GLY A 204 -0.11 19.39 2.69
CA GLY A 204 0.43 20.65 3.17
C GLY A 204 -0.66 21.62 3.64
N SER A 205 -1.47 21.26 4.64
CA SER A 205 -2.26 22.22 5.43
C SER A 205 -2.99 21.52 6.60
N ALA A 206 -2.23 21.01 7.57
CA ALA A 206 -2.77 20.67 8.88
C ALA A 206 -1.64 20.82 9.91
N GLY A 207 -1.42 22.05 10.37
CA GLY A 207 -0.40 22.34 11.36
C GLY A 207 0.19 23.75 11.28
N ALA A 208 -0.66 24.77 11.27
CA ALA A 208 -0.29 26.15 11.59
C ALA A 208 -1.54 26.93 12.00
N GLU A 209 -2.10 26.59 13.17
CA GLU A 209 -2.96 27.50 13.95
C GLU A 209 -3.08 26.93 15.37
N ALA A 210 -2.16 27.35 16.24
CA ALA A 210 -2.32 27.62 17.67
C ALA A 210 -1.02 28.25 18.19
#